data_AF-A0A351RD18-F1
#
_entry.id   AF-A0A351RD18-F1
#
_cell.length_a   1.000
_cell.length_b   1.000
_cell.length_c   1.000
_cell.angle_alpha   90.00
_cell.angle_beta   90.00
_cell.angle_gamma   90.00
#
_symmetry.space_group_name_H-M   'P 1'
#
loop_
_entity.id
_entity.type
_entity.pdbx_description
1 polymer ?
#
loop_
_entity_poly.entity_id
_entity_poly.type
_entity_poly.pdbx_seq_one_letter_code
_entity_poly.pdbx_strand_id
1 'polypeptide(L)'
;MENKTDTPAGKSSTGGMTNQMLIDIQHNIESKVSPENKQRYNKTVLAAETLMFDPKTHQNMELVKNPASQQNLVETVSKGVSGLMWLLYQQSKKSLPAEVLVFAGTTTICKVLDFAERGLKLSVTPEIISQTTKRTTDKLFEQMGITPEQLKAAIAQGKQEIEDYQTHQEYVGNKMQAVKSKGTAPNKPVKRGK
;
A
#
# COMPACT_ATOMS: atom_id res chain seq x y z
N MET A 1 23.14 -2.89 -43.45
CA MET A 1 22.25 -3.97 -42.98
C MET A 1 22.60 -4.24 -41.54
N GLU A 2 21.56 -4.30 -40.69
CA GLU A 2 21.45 -4.76 -39.30
C GLU A 2 22.70 -4.83 -38.38
N ASN A 3 22.63 -4.46 -37.10
CA ASN A 3 21.55 -4.88 -36.20
C ASN A 3 21.41 -3.92 -35.01
N LYS A 4 20.18 -3.46 -34.77
CA LYS A 4 19.74 -2.86 -33.52
C LYS A 4 19.58 -4.01 -32.53
N THR A 5 20.35 -4.04 -31.45
CA THR A 5 20.00 -4.85 -30.29
C THR A 5 19.24 -4.00 -29.32
N ASP A 6 17.96 -4.31 -29.23
CA ASP A 6 16.99 -3.84 -28.25
C ASP A 6 17.57 -3.89 -26.84
N THR A 7 17.53 -2.75 -26.14
CA THR A 7 17.71 -2.71 -24.69
C THR A 7 16.39 -3.17 -24.06
N PRO A 8 16.38 -4.23 -23.23
CA PRO A 8 15.16 -4.67 -22.59
C PRO A 8 14.72 -3.62 -21.54
N ALA A 9 13.42 -3.32 -21.60
CA ALA A 9 12.72 -2.45 -20.68
C ALA A 9 12.82 -2.94 -19.22
N GLY A 10 12.97 -1.97 -18.31
CA GLY A 10 12.55 -2.09 -16.90
C GLY A 10 13.40 -2.97 -15.98
N LYS A 11 14.56 -2.47 -15.53
CA LYS A 11 15.15 -2.97 -14.27
C LYS A 11 14.22 -2.58 -13.11
N SER A 12 13.52 -3.55 -12.52
CA SER A 12 12.85 -3.34 -11.24
C SER A 12 13.92 -2.99 -10.20
N SER A 13 13.78 -1.83 -9.56
CA SER A 13 14.74 -1.36 -8.57
C SER A 13 14.51 -2.11 -7.26
N THR A 14 15.20 -3.24 -7.08
CA THR A 14 15.21 -4.01 -5.80
C THR A 14 15.75 -3.21 -4.61
N GLY A 15 16.17 -1.95 -4.80
CA GLY A 15 16.60 -1.05 -3.71
C GLY A 15 17.78 -1.59 -2.90
N GLY A 16 18.53 -2.57 -3.44
CA GLY A 16 19.59 -3.27 -2.71
C GLY A 16 19.10 -4.30 -1.69
N MET A 17 17.82 -4.68 -1.72
CA MET A 17 17.28 -5.73 -0.84
C MET A 17 17.62 -7.14 -1.31
N THR A 18 17.65 -8.10 -0.38
CA THR A 18 17.96 -9.52 -0.69
C THR A 18 16.92 -10.52 -0.23
N ASN A 19 16.11 -10.20 0.78
CA ASN A 19 15.04 -11.07 1.24
C ASN A 19 13.88 -11.06 0.23
N GLN A 20 13.64 -12.20 -0.41
CA GLN A 20 12.64 -12.30 -1.48
C GLN A 20 11.22 -11.96 -1.01
N MET A 21 10.86 -12.32 0.23
CA MET A 21 9.55 -12.02 0.78
C MET A 21 9.33 -10.51 0.89
N LEU A 22 10.35 -9.77 1.33
CA LEU A 22 10.29 -8.30 1.45
C LEU A 22 10.26 -7.62 0.07
N ILE A 23 11.00 -8.16 -0.90
CA ILE A 23 10.98 -7.70 -2.29
C ILE A 23 9.59 -7.89 -2.90
N ASP A 24 8.97 -9.06 -2.70
CA ASP A 24 7.65 -9.38 -3.25
C ASP A 24 6.57 -8.48 -2.64
N ILE A 25 6.64 -8.22 -1.33
CA ILE A 25 5.75 -7.28 -0.64
C ILE A 25 5.93 -5.86 -1.22
N GLN A 26 7.17 -5.38 -1.38
CA GLN A 26 7.42 -4.06 -1.96
C GLN A 26 6.83 -3.97 -3.37
N HIS A 27 7.08 -4.94 -4.25
CA HIS A 27 6.51 -4.94 -5.60
C HIS A 27 4.98 -4.94 -5.59
N ASN A 28 4.35 -5.69 -4.69
CA ASN A 28 2.90 -5.72 -4.55
C ASN A 28 2.33 -4.37 -4.10
N ILE A 29 3.01 -3.67 -3.21
CA ILE A 29 2.62 -2.31 -2.79
C ILE A 29 2.78 -1.35 -3.96
N GLU A 30 3.94 -1.37 -4.61
CA GLU A 30 4.25 -0.47 -5.72
C GLU A 30 3.28 -0.60 -6.89
N SER A 31 2.76 -1.81 -7.16
CA SER A 31 1.76 -2.05 -8.20
C SER A 31 0.36 -1.55 -7.84
N LYS A 32 0.08 -1.34 -6.55
CA LYS A 32 -1.19 -0.82 -6.02
C LYS A 32 -1.21 0.70 -5.86
N VAL A 33 -0.05 1.36 -5.93
CA VAL A 33 0.02 2.83 -5.89
C VAL A 33 -0.73 3.40 -7.09
N SER A 34 -1.72 4.24 -6.83
CA SER A 34 -2.49 4.89 -7.90
C SER A 34 -1.60 5.76 -8.81
N PRO A 35 -1.91 5.86 -10.12
CA PRO A 35 -1.09 6.63 -11.05
C PRO A 35 -0.87 8.09 -10.63
N GLU A 36 -1.90 8.73 -10.05
CA GLU A 36 -1.84 10.10 -9.54
C GLU A 36 -0.88 10.26 -8.35
N ASN A 37 -0.73 9.21 -7.53
CA ASN A 37 0.09 9.24 -6.33
C ASN A 37 1.51 8.70 -6.56
N LYS A 38 1.81 8.12 -7.72
CA LYS A 38 3.10 7.46 -8.00
C LYS A 38 4.31 8.37 -7.75
N GLN A 39 4.26 9.62 -8.21
CA GLN A 39 5.36 10.58 -7.99
C GLN A 39 5.50 10.95 -6.52
N ARG A 40 4.38 11.16 -5.80
CA ARG A 40 4.39 11.49 -4.37
C ARG A 40 4.95 10.33 -3.57
N TYR A 41 4.49 9.11 -3.85
CA TYR A 41 5.01 7.87 -3.27
C TYR A 41 6.53 7.74 -3.47
N ASN A 42 7.03 7.84 -4.70
CA ASN A 42 8.47 7.71 -4.98
C ASN A 42 9.30 8.75 -4.20
N LYS A 43 8.82 10.01 -4.14
CA LYS A 43 9.50 11.08 -3.39
C LYS A 43 9.48 10.82 -1.88
N THR A 44 8.36 10.33 -1.34
CA THR A 44 8.24 10.00 0.08
C THR A 44 9.16 8.84 0.46
N VAL A 45 9.23 7.79 -0.36
CA VAL A 45 10.16 6.66 -0.14
C VAL A 45 11.62 7.15 -0.19
N LEU A 46 12.00 7.96 -1.18
CA LEU A 46 13.34 8.51 -1.29
C LEU A 46 13.70 9.41 -0.10
N ALA A 47 12.76 10.24 0.36
CA ALA A 47 12.95 11.11 1.52
C ALA A 47 13.13 10.28 2.80
N ALA A 48 12.35 9.20 2.95
CA ALA A 48 12.49 8.27 4.07
C ALA A 48 13.87 7.59 4.06
N GLU A 49 14.30 7.06 2.91
CA GLU A 49 15.64 6.46 2.76
C GLU A 49 16.75 7.46 3.10
N THR A 50 16.64 8.68 2.58
CA THR A 50 17.61 9.74 2.86
C THR A 50 17.68 9.99 4.37
N LEU A 51 16.54 10.10 5.05
CA LEU A 51 16.51 10.33 6.50
C LEU A 51 16.98 9.13 7.33
N MET A 52 16.82 7.90 6.83
CA MET A 52 17.34 6.71 7.52
C MET A 52 18.85 6.55 7.39
N PHE A 53 19.41 6.91 6.23
CA PHE A 53 20.81 6.65 5.88
C PHE A 53 21.68 7.92 5.77
N ASP A 54 21.16 9.09 6.16
CA ASP A 54 21.97 10.30 6.29
C ASP A 54 22.93 10.10 7.47
N PRO A 55 24.26 10.26 7.27
CA PRO A 55 25.23 10.19 8.36
C PRO A 55 24.90 11.08 9.56
N LYS A 56 24.20 12.19 9.34
CA LYS A 56 23.75 13.11 10.40
C LYS A 56 22.64 12.53 11.26
N THR A 57 21.83 11.61 10.74
CA THR A 57 20.73 10.96 11.46
C THR A 57 21.10 9.56 11.96
N HIS A 58 22.23 8.99 11.54
CA HIS A 58 22.73 7.69 12.01
C HIS A 58 22.85 7.59 13.53
N GLN A 59 23.14 8.70 14.22
CA GLN A 59 23.17 8.72 15.69
C GLN A 59 21.82 8.36 16.32
N ASN A 60 20.71 8.45 15.58
CA ASN A 60 19.36 8.13 16.03
C ASN A 60 18.90 6.74 15.57
N MET A 61 19.75 5.93 14.92
CA MET A 61 19.42 4.55 14.54
C MET A 61 19.52 3.60 15.74
N GLU A 62 18.49 3.61 16.59
CA GLU A 62 18.39 2.75 17.79
C GLU A 62 18.64 1.26 17.47
N LEU A 63 18.18 0.79 16.31
CA LEU A 63 18.34 -0.61 15.91
C LEU A 63 19.82 -1.04 15.80
N VAL A 64 20.71 -0.12 15.39
CA VAL A 64 22.15 -0.38 15.27
C VAL A 64 22.86 -0.19 16.61
N LYS A 65 22.43 0.80 17.40
CA LYS A 65 23.16 1.24 18.60
C LYS A 65 22.80 0.47 19.88
N ASN A 66 21.60 -0.11 19.94
CA ASN A 66 21.05 -0.65 21.18
C ASN A 66 20.65 -2.14 21.02
N PRO A 67 21.35 -3.07 21.66
CA PRO A 67 20.99 -4.50 21.62
C PRO A 67 19.57 -4.79 22.14
N ALA A 68 19.06 -4.02 23.10
CA ALA A 68 17.69 -4.18 23.58
C ALA A 68 16.66 -3.83 22.49
N SER A 69 16.99 -2.90 21.60
CA SER A 69 16.16 -2.56 20.44
C SER A 69 16.13 -3.68 19.39
N GLN A 70 17.19 -4.48 19.28
CA GLN A 70 17.26 -5.64 18.40
C GLN A 70 16.38 -6.79 18.91
N GLN A 71 16.34 -6.99 20.24
CA GLN A 71 15.44 -7.96 20.88
C GLN A 71 13.96 -7.57 20.71
N ASN A 72 13.67 -6.27 20.60
CA ASN A 72 12.34 -5.72 20.41
C ASN A 72 12.13 -5.20 18.98
N LEU A 73 12.54 -5.97 17.98
CA LEU A 73 12.58 -5.54 16.57
C LEU A 73 11.25 -4.92 16.08
N VAL A 74 10.12 -5.56 16.37
CA VAL A 74 8.79 -5.08 15.98
C VAL A 74 8.50 -3.69 16.55
N GLU A 75 8.72 -3.46 17.84
CA GLU A 75 8.51 -2.15 18.47
C GLU A 75 9.44 -1.10 17.89
N THR A 76 10.74 -1.43 17.83
CA THR A 76 11.79 -0.51 17.37
C THR A 76 11.52 -0.04 15.94
N VAL A 77 11.27 -0.97 15.01
CA VAL A 77 11.01 -0.64 13.61
C VAL A 77 9.68 0.10 13.48
N SER A 78 8.63 -0.34 14.16
CA SER A 78 7.33 0.32 14.07
C SER A 78 7.37 1.77 14.56
N LYS A 79 8.05 2.01 15.69
CA LYS A 79 8.23 3.36 16.25
C LYS A 79 9.08 4.25 15.33
N GLY A 80 10.18 3.70 14.80
CA GLY A 80 11.06 4.43 13.89
C GLY A 80 10.35 4.83 12.60
N VAL A 81 9.68 3.89 11.94
CA VAL A 81 9.00 4.14 10.67
C VAL A 81 7.78 5.05 10.85
N SER A 82 6.92 4.83 11.85
CA SER A 82 5.78 5.72 12.11
C SER A 82 6.22 7.14 12.42
N GLY A 83 7.26 7.32 13.26
CA GLY A 83 7.84 8.62 13.55
C GLY A 83 8.39 9.32 12.30
N LEU A 84 9.05 8.57 11.42
CA LEU A 84 9.57 9.08 10.15
C LEU A 84 8.45 9.50 9.19
N MET A 85 7.43 8.66 9.02
CA MET A 85 6.27 8.97 8.18
C MET A 85 5.50 10.19 8.72
N TRP A 86 5.36 10.30 10.04
CA TRP A 86 4.78 11.47 10.67
C TRP A 86 5.58 12.75 10.41
N LEU A 87 6.91 12.68 10.52
CA LEU A 87 7.78 13.82 10.19
C LEU A 87 7.58 14.26 8.74
N LEU A 88 7.57 13.32 7.79
CA LEU A 88 7.34 13.62 6.38
C LEU A 88 5.95 14.22 6.13
N TYR A 89 4.92 13.72 6.84
CA TYR A 89 3.58 14.30 6.81
C TYR A 89 3.59 15.76 7.28
N GLN A 90 4.25 16.07 8.39
CA GLN A 90 4.38 17.46 8.88
C GLN A 90 5.15 18.35 7.89
N GLN A 91 6.27 17.85 7.34
CA GLN A 91 7.07 18.58 6.35
C GLN A 91 6.30 18.85 5.06
N SER A 92 5.37 17.97 4.68
CA SER A 92 4.45 18.19 3.57
C SER A 92 3.37 19.23 3.84
N LYS A 93 3.39 19.93 4.99
CA LYS A 93 2.30 20.77 5.47
C LYS A 93 0.98 19.99 5.53
N LYS A 94 1.05 18.73 5.96
CA LYS A 94 -0.09 17.81 6.09
C LYS A 94 -0.81 17.50 4.77
N SER A 95 -0.12 17.64 3.63
CA SER A 95 -0.72 17.45 2.29
C SER A 95 -0.43 16.08 1.67
N LEU A 96 0.31 15.19 2.35
CA LEU A 96 0.52 13.83 1.86
C LEU A 96 -0.78 13.01 2.01
N PRO A 97 -1.26 12.36 0.93
CA PRO A 97 -2.40 11.46 1.00
C PRO A 97 -2.11 10.27 1.94
N ALA A 98 -3.15 9.78 2.61
CA ALA A 98 -3.05 8.62 3.50
C ALA A 98 -2.52 7.37 2.76
N GLU A 99 -2.98 7.14 1.52
CA GLU A 99 -2.47 6.08 0.64
C GLU A 99 -0.94 6.15 0.50
N VAL A 100 -0.40 7.34 0.21
CA VAL A 100 1.03 7.57 0.05
C VAL A 100 1.78 7.28 1.35
N LEU A 101 1.27 7.75 2.49
CA LEU A 101 1.90 7.51 3.80
C LEU A 101 1.95 6.02 4.15
N VAL A 102 0.84 5.30 3.98
CA VAL A 102 0.76 3.87 4.30
C VAL A 102 1.66 3.06 3.37
N PHE A 103 1.59 3.30 2.07
CA PHE A 103 2.40 2.56 1.10
C PHE A 103 3.90 2.88 1.22
N ALA A 104 4.28 4.15 1.36
CA ALA A 104 5.68 4.51 1.57
C ALA A 104 6.20 3.98 2.93
N GLY A 105 5.38 4.03 3.98
CA GLY A 105 5.71 3.47 5.28
C GLY A 105 5.96 1.97 5.21
N THR A 106 5.09 1.22 4.53
CA THR A 106 5.24 -0.23 4.38
C THR A 106 6.47 -0.59 3.55
N THR A 107 6.73 0.13 2.45
CA THR A 107 7.99 -0.02 1.69
C THR A 107 9.22 0.29 2.54
N THR A 108 9.13 1.28 3.44
CA THR A 108 10.22 1.62 4.36
C THR A 108 10.45 0.50 5.39
N ILE A 109 9.39 -0.12 5.91
CA ILE A 109 9.48 -1.31 6.78
C ILE A 109 10.25 -2.43 6.07
N CYS A 110 9.93 -2.73 4.82
CA CYS A 110 10.63 -3.76 4.05
C CYS A 110 12.13 -3.50 4.01
N LYS A 111 12.55 -2.27 3.70
CA LYS A 111 13.96 -1.88 3.61
C LYS A 111 14.68 -1.96 4.96
N VAL A 112 14.02 -1.55 6.06
CA VAL A 112 14.59 -1.62 7.40
C VAL A 112 14.74 -3.06 7.89
N LEU A 113 13.72 -3.89 7.69
CA LEU A 113 13.78 -5.31 8.08
C LEU A 113 14.84 -6.06 7.28
N ASP A 114 14.95 -5.78 5.98
CA ASP A 114 15.96 -6.40 5.14
C ASP A 114 17.38 -5.98 5.55
N PHE A 115 17.57 -4.71 5.94
CA PHE A 115 18.81 -4.25 6.57
C PHE A 115 19.09 -4.97 7.90
N ALA A 116 18.07 -5.14 8.75
CA ALA A 116 18.18 -5.82 10.03
C ALA A 116 18.63 -7.28 9.86
N GLU A 117 18.08 -7.97 8.87
CA GLU A 117 18.46 -9.35 8.55
C GLU A 117 19.90 -9.44 8.03
N ARG A 118 20.24 -8.65 7.02
CA ARG A 118 21.57 -8.72 6.38
C ARG A 118 22.69 -8.19 7.26
N GLY A 119 22.47 -7.00 7.83
CA GLY A 119 23.47 -6.21 8.52
C GLY A 119 23.64 -6.59 9.99
N LEU A 120 22.55 -6.96 10.67
CA LEU A 120 22.55 -7.28 12.10
C LEU A 120 22.30 -8.77 12.39
N LYS A 121 22.08 -9.58 11.35
CA LYS A 121 21.82 -11.04 11.47
C LYS A 121 20.59 -11.37 12.30
N LEU A 122 19.58 -10.49 12.29
CA LEU A 122 18.31 -10.73 12.96
C LEU A 122 17.39 -11.59 12.08
N SER A 123 16.59 -12.46 12.70
CA SER A 123 15.62 -13.28 11.96
C SER A 123 14.40 -12.45 11.58
N VAL A 124 14.09 -12.35 10.29
CA VAL A 124 12.86 -11.70 9.80
C VAL A 124 11.88 -12.76 9.35
N THR A 125 10.73 -12.81 10.03
CA THR A 125 9.66 -13.78 9.78
C THR A 125 8.40 -13.09 9.25
N PRO A 126 7.47 -13.82 8.62
CA PRO A 126 6.16 -13.27 8.23
C PRO A 126 5.43 -12.58 9.40
N GLU A 127 5.55 -13.13 10.60
CA GLU A 127 4.93 -12.59 11.81
C GLU A 127 5.53 -11.22 12.18
N ILE A 128 6.87 -11.09 12.13
CA ILE A 128 7.54 -9.82 12.38
C ILE A 128 7.08 -8.76 11.37
N ILE A 129 6.97 -9.14 10.09
CA ILE A 129 6.53 -8.22 9.03
C ILE A 129 5.08 -7.78 9.28
N SER A 130 4.19 -8.73 9.55
CA SER A 130 2.77 -8.48 9.82
C SER A 130 2.58 -7.57 11.04
N GLN A 131 3.18 -7.92 12.17
CA GLN A 131 3.08 -7.14 13.41
C GLN A 131 3.68 -5.74 13.25
N THR A 132 4.81 -5.61 12.57
CA THR A 132 5.45 -4.31 12.34
C THR A 132 4.58 -3.42 11.46
N THR A 133 3.98 -3.97 10.40
CA THR A 133 3.08 -3.25 9.50
C THR A 133 1.83 -2.78 10.24
N LYS A 134 1.17 -3.67 10.98
CA LYS A 134 0.00 -3.35 11.80
C LYS A 134 0.32 -2.25 12.79
N ARG A 135 1.37 -2.42 13.59
CA ARG A 135 1.73 -1.49 14.66
C ARG A 135 2.18 -0.12 14.14
N THR A 136 2.87 -0.07 13.01
CA THR A 136 3.20 1.19 12.33
C THR A 136 1.94 1.92 11.90
N THR A 137 0.98 1.19 11.32
CA THR A 137 -0.29 1.75 10.84
C THR A 137 -1.14 2.26 11.99
N ASP A 138 -1.27 1.47 13.07
CA ASP A 138 -1.98 1.86 14.29
C ASP A 138 -1.41 3.17 14.85
N LYS A 139 -0.07 3.27 15.00
CA LYS A 139 0.61 4.49 15.47
C LYS A 139 0.37 5.69 14.56
N LEU A 140 0.41 5.49 13.24
CA LEU A 140 0.16 6.56 12.28
C LEU A 140 -1.28 7.10 12.38
N PHE A 141 -2.25 6.21 12.54
CA PHE A 141 -3.65 6.59 12.74
C PHE A 141 -3.85 7.34 14.06
N GLU A 142 -3.27 6.84 15.16
CA GLU A 142 -3.26 7.54 16.44
C GLU A 142 -2.69 8.97 16.31
N GLN A 143 -1.56 9.12 15.60
CA GLN A 143 -0.94 10.43 15.35
C GLN A 143 -1.81 11.36 14.49
N MET A 144 -2.58 10.80 13.55
CA MET A 144 -3.56 11.53 12.74
C MET A 144 -4.85 11.84 13.50
N GLY A 145 -5.01 11.36 14.74
CA GLY A 145 -6.23 11.54 15.54
C GLY A 145 -7.36 10.59 15.14
N ILE A 146 -7.06 9.52 14.39
CA ILE A 146 -8.00 8.46 14.03
C ILE A 146 -7.96 7.39 15.11
N THR A 147 -9.06 7.19 15.82
CA THR A 147 -9.16 6.13 16.84
C THR A 147 -9.45 4.76 16.22
N PRO A 148 -9.14 3.65 16.90
CA PRO A 148 -9.53 2.31 16.44
C PRO A 148 -11.04 2.16 16.18
N GLU A 149 -11.88 2.84 16.96
CA GLU A 149 -13.34 2.84 16.81
C GLU A 149 -13.75 3.57 15.53
N GLN A 150 -13.15 4.73 15.25
CA GLN A 150 -13.37 5.48 14.02
C GLN A 150 -12.91 4.68 12.79
N LEU A 151 -11.78 3.99 12.89
CA LEU A 151 -11.31 3.11 11.82
C LEU A 151 -12.27 1.94 11.58
N LYS A 152 -12.74 1.27 12.66
CA LYS A 152 -13.73 0.19 12.54
C LYS A 152 -15.04 0.68 11.92
N ALA A 153 -15.51 1.86 12.32
CA ALA A 153 -16.71 2.47 11.74
C ALA A 153 -16.52 2.78 10.25
N ALA A 154 -15.38 3.35 9.86
CA ALA A 154 -15.07 3.63 8.46
C ALA A 154 -14.98 2.35 7.61
N ILE A 155 -14.41 1.27 8.15
CA ILE A 155 -14.37 -0.04 7.48
C ILE A 155 -15.78 -0.62 7.33
N ALA A 156 -16.61 -0.54 8.37
CA ALA A 156 -17.98 -1.03 8.32
C ALA A 156 -18.82 -0.26 7.28
N GLN A 157 -18.69 1.07 7.26
CA GLN A 157 -19.34 1.93 6.27
C GLN A 157 -18.88 1.58 4.84
N GLY A 158 -17.57 1.44 4.61
CA GLY A 158 -17.05 1.08 3.29
C GLY A 158 -17.54 -0.29 2.79
N LYS A 159 -17.70 -1.28 3.68
CA LYS A 159 -18.31 -2.57 3.32
C LYS A 159 -19.77 -2.43 2.93
N GLN A 160 -20.53 -1.66 3.69
CA GLN A 160 -21.94 -1.40 3.41
C GLN A 160 -22.11 -0.66 2.07
N GLU A 161 -21.28 0.35 1.78
CA GLU A 161 -21.31 1.04 0.49
C GLU A 161 -21.05 0.07 -0.68
N ILE A 162 -20.11 -0.86 -0.56
CA ILE A 162 -19.85 -1.89 -1.59
C ILE A 162 -21.07 -2.80 -1.78
N GLU A 163 -21.69 -3.25 -0.70
CA GLU A 163 -22.91 -4.08 -0.74
C GLU A 163 -24.09 -3.32 -1.39
N ASP A 164 -24.26 -2.04 -1.06
CA ASP A 164 -25.26 -1.17 -1.66
C ASP A 164 -25.00 -0.97 -3.17
N TYR A 165 -23.74 -0.77 -3.58
CA TYR A 165 -23.39 -0.68 -5.01
C TYR A 165 -23.69 -1.98 -5.77
N GLN A 166 -23.39 -3.15 -5.19
CA GLN A 166 -23.64 -4.45 -5.82
C GLN A 166 -25.13 -4.72 -5.98
N THR A 167 -25.93 -4.46 -4.94
CA THR A 167 -27.39 -4.63 -4.98
C THR A 167 -28.06 -3.66 -5.94
N HIS A 168 -27.58 -2.41 -6.03
CA HIS A 168 -28.08 -1.45 -7.02
C HIS A 168 -27.75 -1.87 -8.46
N GLN A 169 -26.55 -2.40 -8.73
CA GLN A 169 -26.22 -2.91 -10.06
C GLN A 169 -27.06 -4.13 -10.45
N GLU A 170 -27.30 -5.04 -9.51
CA GLU A 170 -28.16 -6.20 -9.72
C GLU A 170 -29.62 -5.78 -10.00
N TYR A 171 -30.15 -4.82 -9.23
CA TYR A 171 -31.49 -4.27 -9.45
C TYR A 171 -31.62 -3.63 -10.84
N VAL A 172 -30.66 -2.77 -11.22
CA VAL A 172 -30.66 -2.09 -12.52
C VAL A 172 -30.50 -3.09 -13.67
N GLY A 173 -29.63 -4.10 -13.52
CA GLY A 173 -29.43 -5.17 -14.48
C GLY A 173 -30.71 -5.97 -14.73
N ASN A 174 -31.37 -6.42 -13.65
CA ASN A 174 -32.62 -7.17 -13.73
C ASN A 174 -33.75 -6.35 -14.36
N LYS A 175 -33.84 -5.05 -14.04
CA LYS A 175 -34.83 -4.14 -14.64
C LYS A 175 -34.58 -3.94 -16.14
N MET A 176 -33.32 -3.76 -16.57
CA MET A 176 -32.99 -3.64 -17.99
C MET A 176 -33.28 -4.93 -18.78
N GLN A 177 -33.02 -6.10 -18.20
CA GLN A 177 -33.36 -7.38 -18.83
C GLN A 177 -34.87 -7.58 -18.96
N ALA A 178 -35.64 -7.22 -17.92
CA ALA A 178 -37.10 -7.29 -17.94
C ALA A 178 -37.75 -6.32 -18.95
N VAL A 179 -37.14 -5.16 -19.20
CA VAL A 179 -37.58 -4.22 -20.25
C VAL A 179 -37.26 -4.77 -21.64
N LYS A 180 -36.09 -5.41 -21.82
CA LYS A 180 -35.72 -6.06 -23.09
C LYS A 180 -36.62 -7.25 -23.44
N SER A 181 -37.06 -8.05 -22.45
CA SER A 181 -37.95 -9.18 -22.69
C SER A 181 -39.42 -8.79 -22.95
N LYS A 182 -39.86 -7.63 -22.44
CA LYS A 182 -41.20 -7.07 -22.72
C LYS A 182 -41.27 -6.27 -24.03
N GLY A 183 -40.13 -5.95 -24.66
CA GLY A 183 -40.05 -5.17 -25.91
C GLY A 183 -40.22 -5.96 -27.20
N THR A 184 -40.21 -7.30 -27.17
CA THR A 184 -40.52 -8.14 -28.33
C THR A 184 -42.03 -8.27 -28.51
N ALA A 185 -42.60 -7.41 -29.35
CA ALA A 185 -43.99 -7.56 -29.79
C ALA A 185 -44.21 -8.92 -30.49
N PRO A 186 -45.32 -9.63 -30.23
CA PRO A 186 -45.63 -10.87 -30.92
C PRO A 186 -45.79 -10.59 -32.42
N ASN A 187 -44.99 -11.29 -33.22
CA ASN A 187 -45.00 -11.23 -34.67
C ASN A 187 -46.41 -11.59 -35.17
N LYS A 188 -47.18 -10.62 -35.65
CA LYS A 188 -48.53 -10.87 -36.19
C LYS A 188 -48.40 -11.77 -37.43
N PRO A 189 -49.12 -12.91 -37.49
CA PRO A 189 -49.07 -13.76 -38.67
C PRO A 189 -49.66 -13.00 -39.87
N VAL A 190 -48.86 -12.85 -40.92
CA VAL A 190 -49.26 -12.26 -42.20
C VAL A 190 -50.29 -13.18 -42.85
N LYS A 191 -51.56 -12.77 -42.85
CA LYS A 191 -52.60 -13.41 -43.66
C LYS A 191 -52.31 -13.15 -45.13
N ARG A 192 -51.88 -14.20 -45.85
CA ARG A 192 -51.77 -14.20 -47.31
C ARG A 192 -53.18 -14.33 -47.90
N GLY A 193 -53.68 -13.25 -48.50
CA GLY A 193 -54.97 -13.23 -49.19
C GLY A 193 -54.82 -13.61 -50.67
N LYS A 194 -55.66 -14.56 -51.08
CA LYS A 194 -56.07 -15.00 -52.43
C LYS A 194 -55.00 -15.17 -53.51
#